data_AF-A0A4R6R495-F1
#
_entry.id   AF-A0A4R6R495-F1
#
_cell.length_a   1.000
_cell.length_b   1.000
_cell.length_c   1.000
_cell.angle_alpha   90.00
_cell.angle_beta   90.00
_cell.angle_gamma   90.00
#
_symmetry.space_group_name_H-M   'P 1'
#
loop_
_entity.id
_entity.type
_entity.pdbx_description
1 polymer ?
#
loop_
_entity_poly.entity_id
_entity_poly.type
_entity_poly.pdbx_seq_one_letter_code
_entity_poly.pdbx_strand_id
1 'polypeptide(L)'
;MSGTLLRRTALVVGLGRRRHGDLAAENGVRAANSAVHHVNTAHPRWLFMQLAVYTSGMMSESSATAPVPATEQAARRPRVAVVGASGYAGGETLRLLAGHPGIEVATVTAHSSAGKRLSEVAPHIDLGHDPVLQETGVETLRGHDVVVLALPHGQSGQIAAALRAEDPDVLVLDLGADHRLESAEEWEAYYRSEHSGTWTYGMPELPLADGTRQREQLRTAREIAVPGCNATAVTLALAPLLRAELVDSTALSAVLPVGYSGAGRAAKQHLLFSEASGTAAPYAVGGTHRHIPEVLQNLRRATGREDARLGFTPVLVPMSRGILAVCTAPVAEGTTTADLLAALEHDYAGEHFVTVLPEGSAPATGQVAGANTIRLGAAVDARSGQATVISAIDNLVKGTAGAALQSMNLALGLPEATGLSRTALAP
;
A
#
# COMPACT_ATOMS: atom_id res chain seq x y z
N MET A 1 7.12 54.72 -46.77
CA MET A 1 7.80 53.90 -45.73
C MET A 1 6.85 52.77 -45.36
N SER A 2 7.15 51.48 -45.36
CA SER A 2 8.28 50.68 -45.85
C SER A 2 7.67 49.28 -46.00
N GLY A 3 7.76 48.68 -47.19
CA GLY A 3 7.43 47.28 -47.39
C GLY A 3 8.58 46.41 -46.89
N THR A 4 8.29 45.27 -46.26
CA THR A 4 9.34 44.28 -45.97
C THR A 4 8.83 42.88 -46.25
N LEU A 5 9.45 42.32 -47.29
CA LEU A 5 9.31 40.96 -47.80
C LEU A 5 9.83 39.93 -46.79
N LEU A 6 9.17 38.76 -46.82
CA LEU A 6 9.68 37.48 -46.37
C LEU A 6 11.03 37.16 -47.02
N ARG A 7 11.99 36.67 -46.23
CA ARG A 7 13.03 35.75 -46.71
C ARG A 7 13.20 34.59 -45.73
N ARG A 8 12.90 33.40 -46.24
CA ARG A 8 13.28 32.09 -45.67
C ARG A 8 14.76 31.85 -46.00
N THR A 9 15.56 31.49 -45.01
CA THR A 9 16.94 31.04 -45.20
C THR A 9 16.98 29.53 -45.01
N ALA A 10 17.35 28.82 -46.08
CA ALA A 10 17.61 27.38 -46.06
C ALA A 10 19.01 27.13 -45.47
N LEU A 11 19.11 26.18 -44.54
CA LEU A 11 20.39 25.68 -44.04
C LEU A 11 20.75 24.40 -44.81
N VAL A 12 21.90 24.42 -45.45
CA VAL A 12 22.48 23.34 -46.25
C VAL A 12 23.14 22.30 -45.34
N VAL A 13 22.77 21.03 -45.51
CA VAL A 13 23.39 19.87 -44.87
C VAL A 13 24.65 19.48 -45.64
N GLY A 14 25.82 19.60 -44.98
CA GLY A 14 27.10 19.10 -45.49
C GLY A 14 27.41 17.71 -44.93
N LEU A 15 27.26 16.68 -45.75
CA LEU A 15 27.69 15.30 -45.46
C LEU A 15 29.15 15.10 -45.92
N GLY A 16 30.07 15.03 -44.96
CA GLY A 16 31.47 14.69 -45.19
C GLY A 16 31.73 13.19 -44.98
N ARG A 17 32.01 12.47 -46.07
CA ARG A 17 32.54 11.10 -46.08
C ARG A 17 34.03 11.07 -45.68
N ARG A 18 34.44 10.10 -44.87
CA ARG A 18 35.76 9.42 -44.99
C ARG A 18 35.61 7.92 -44.73
N ARG A 19 36.38 7.15 -45.52
CA ARG A 19 36.34 5.69 -45.67
C ARG A 19 37.40 4.98 -44.80
N HIS A 20 37.07 3.73 -44.46
CA HIS A 20 37.86 2.49 -44.42
C HIS A 20 39.31 2.47 -43.90
N GLY A 21 39.52 1.55 -42.96
CA GLY A 21 40.75 0.81 -42.74
C GLY A 21 40.41 -0.46 -41.95
N ASP A 22 40.41 -1.60 -42.65
CA ASP A 22 40.26 -2.96 -42.10
C ASP A 22 41.39 -3.31 -41.12
N LEU A 23 41.13 -4.24 -40.20
CA LEU A 23 42.02 -5.38 -39.93
C LEU A 23 41.29 -6.47 -39.13
N ALA A 24 41.60 -7.70 -39.52
CA ALA A 24 40.81 -8.90 -39.33
C ALA A 24 41.15 -9.68 -38.04
N ALA A 25 40.21 -10.59 -37.76
CA ALA A 25 40.23 -11.78 -36.92
C ALA A 25 41.59 -12.42 -36.60
N GLU A 26 41.69 -12.99 -35.40
CA GLU A 26 42.29 -14.32 -35.23
C GLU A 26 41.69 -15.08 -34.04
N ASN A 27 41.23 -16.30 -34.33
CA ASN A 27 40.78 -17.33 -33.41
C ASN A 27 41.97 -18.03 -32.75
N GLY A 28 41.81 -18.48 -31.50
CA GLY A 28 42.82 -19.29 -30.83
C GLY A 28 42.24 -20.19 -29.73
N VAL A 29 41.58 -21.27 -30.12
CA VAL A 29 41.33 -22.45 -29.27
C VAL A 29 42.54 -23.38 -29.34
N ARG A 30 43.07 -23.82 -28.20
CA ARG A 30 43.85 -25.08 -27.98
C ARG A 30 43.93 -25.31 -26.46
N ALA A 31 43.22 -26.29 -25.91
CA ALA A 31 43.49 -27.73 -25.87
C ALA A 31 44.64 -28.12 -24.91
N ALA A 32 44.21 -28.84 -23.86
CA ALA A 32 44.88 -29.74 -22.92
C ALA A 32 46.35 -30.12 -23.15
N ASN A 33 47.09 -30.23 -22.04
CA ASN A 33 47.85 -31.46 -21.76
C ASN A 33 48.16 -31.66 -20.28
N SER A 34 48.06 -32.94 -19.90
CA SER A 34 48.27 -33.58 -18.61
C SER A 34 49.75 -33.87 -18.30
N ALA A 35 50.11 -33.89 -17.01
CA ALA A 35 51.02 -34.86 -16.33
C ALA A 35 51.28 -34.32 -14.91
N VAL A 36 50.66 -34.85 -13.85
CA VAL A 36 51.09 -36.00 -13.02
C VAL A 36 52.54 -35.90 -12.54
N HIS A 37 52.72 -35.60 -11.25
CA HIS A 37 53.61 -36.38 -10.38
C HIS A 37 53.13 -36.34 -8.91
N HIS A 38 53.14 -37.54 -8.34
CA HIS A 38 52.77 -37.96 -7.00
C HIS A 38 53.42 -37.17 -5.85
N VAL A 39 52.67 -36.96 -4.77
CA VAL A 39 53.13 -37.31 -3.42
C VAL A 39 52.01 -38.06 -2.69
N ASN A 40 52.38 -39.26 -2.25
CA ASN A 40 51.60 -40.22 -1.49
C ASN A 40 51.77 -39.95 0.02
N THR A 41 50.81 -40.41 0.81
CA THR A 41 50.83 -40.79 2.24
C THR A 41 49.92 -39.98 3.18
N ALA A 42 48.73 -40.53 3.47
CA ALA A 42 48.21 -40.72 4.83
C ALA A 42 46.88 -41.52 4.82
N HIS A 43 46.89 -42.59 5.61
CA HIS A 43 45.91 -43.64 5.92
C HIS A 43 44.38 -43.43 5.76
N PRO A 44 43.64 -44.51 5.42
CA PRO A 44 42.17 -44.57 5.42
C PRO A 44 41.62 -45.29 6.67
N ARG A 45 40.78 -44.63 7.47
CA ARG A 45 39.81 -45.25 8.38
C ARG A 45 38.66 -44.26 8.61
N TRP A 46 37.44 -44.78 8.81
CA TRP A 46 36.19 -44.06 9.13
C TRP A 46 35.26 -43.71 7.95
N LEU A 47 34.91 -44.72 7.17
CA LEU A 47 33.54 -44.88 6.66
C LEU A 47 32.93 -45.99 7.54
N PHE A 48 31.70 -45.81 8.03
CA PHE A 48 30.98 -46.57 9.10
C PHE A 48 31.07 -45.99 10.52
N MET A 49 30.34 -44.90 10.79
CA MET A 49 29.66 -44.68 12.08
C MET A 49 28.71 -43.47 11.98
N GLN A 50 27.43 -43.71 11.69
CA GLN A 50 26.31 -42.87 12.12
C GLN A 50 24.98 -43.61 11.85
N LEU A 51 24.85 -44.77 12.50
CA LEU A 51 23.59 -45.49 12.62
C LEU A 51 23.54 -46.18 13.99
N ALA A 52 23.73 -45.42 15.08
CA ALA A 52 23.62 -45.91 16.46
C ALA A 52 23.58 -44.76 17.49
N VAL A 53 22.72 -43.74 17.30
CA VAL A 53 22.30 -42.83 18.38
C VAL A 53 20.83 -42.43 18.15
N TYR A 54 19.93 -43.42 18.17
CA TYR A 54 18.48 -43.21 18.23
C TYR A 54 17.89 -44.45 18.89
N THR A 55 18.08 -44.59 20.21
CA THR A 55 17.35 -45.50 21.13
C THR A 55 18.00 -45.44 22.51
N SER A 56 17.98 -44.28 23.16
CA SER A 56 17.96 -44.22 24.63
C SER A 56 17.55 -42.83 25.07
N GLY A 57 16.28 -42.71 25.48
CA GLY A 57 15.66 -41.44 25.82
C GLY A 57 14.14 -41.50 25.77
N MET A 58 13.54 -42.64 26.14
CA MET A 58 12.11 -42.78 26.38
C MET A 58 11.93 -43.31 27.80
N MET A 59 12.03 -42.41 28.78
CA MET A 59 11.30 -42.47 30.06
C MET A 59 11.29 -41.05 30.63
N SER A 60 10.28 -40.27 30.28
CA SER A 60 9.80 -39.20 31.14
C SER A 60 8.27 -39.18 31.10
N GLU A 61 7.71 -39.17 32.29
CA GLU A 61 6.32 -39.20 32.72
C GLU A 61 5.30 -38.57 31.74
N SER A 62 4.30 -39.37 31.41
CA SER A 62 3.04 -38.92 30.81
C SER A 62 2.28 -38.10 31.85
N SER A 63 2.33 -36.77 31.76
CA SER A 63 1.29 -35.93 32.35
C SER A 63 0.06 -36.04 31.45
N ALA A 64 -0.98 -36.70 31.94
CA ALA A 64 -2.27 -36.73 31.29
C ALA A 64 -2.76 -35.29 31.06
N THR A 65 -2.74 -34.84 29.80
CA THR A 65 -3.42 -33.62 29.38
C THR A 65 -4.91 -33.87 29.53
N ALA A 66 -5.56 -33.07 30.38
CA ALA A 66 -7.00 -33.05 30.49
C ALA A 66 -7.61 -32.83 29.09
N PRO A 67 -8.69 -33.55 28.71
CA PRO A 67 -9.34 -33.32 27.44
C PRO A 67 -9.83 -31.87 27.40
N VAL A 68 -9.30 -31.10 26.46
CA VAL A 68 -9.88 -29.80 26.08
C VAL A 68 -11.32 -30.07 25.69
N PRO A 69 -12.32 -29.45 26.34
CA PRO A 69 -13.71 -29.71 26.00
C PRO A 69 -13.96 -29.31 24.56
N ALA A 70 -14.34 -30.29 23.74
CA ALA A 70 -14.81 -30.10 22.38
C ALA A 70 -16.18 -29.42 22.42
N THR A 71 -16.18 -28.09 22.54
CA THR A 71 -17.33 -27.24 22.28
C THR A 71 -16.87 -25.94 21.62
N GLU A 72 -16.23 -26.04 20.46
CA GLU A 72 -16.39 -25.04 19.42
C GLU A 72 -17.32 -25.66 18.38
N GLN A 73 -18.61 -25.34 18.44
CA GLN A 73 -19.36 -25.21 17.20
C GLN A 73 -18.52 -24.27 16.35
N ALA A 74 -17.95 -24.75 15.25
CA ALA A 74 -17.14 -23.94 14.35
C ALA A 74 -17.92 -22.64 14.08
N ALA A 75 -17.47 -21.53 14.67
CA ALA A 75 -18.19 -20.27 14.59
C ALA A 75 -18.39 -19.95 13.11
N ARG A 76 -19.63 -19.61 12.73
CA ARG A 76 -19.97 -19.30 11.34
C ARG A 76 -19.01 -18.20 10.86
N ARG A 77 -18.29 -18.46 9.76
CA ARG A 77 -17.43 -17.44 9.14
C ARG A 77 -18.29 -16.26 8.70
N PRO A 78 -17.91 -15.00 9.02
CA PRO A 78 -18.60 -13.84 8.49
C PRO A 78 -18.61 -13.86 6.96
N ARG A 79 -19.78 -13.58 6.40
CA ARG A 79 -20.05 -13.54 4.96
C ARG A 79 -19.84 -12.12 4.44
N VAL A 80 -18.92 -11.97 3.49
CA VAL A 80 -18.58 -10.70 2.86
C VAL A 80 -19.23 -10.59 1.48
N ALA A 81 -19.80 -9.41 1.19
CA ALA A 81 -20.04 -8.96 -0.17
C ALA A 81 -18.99 -7.94 -0.62
N VAL A 82 -18.42 -8.12 -1.81
CA VAL A 82 -17.47 -7.15 -2.40
C VAL A 82 -18.11 -6.47 -3.61
N VAL A 83 -18.39 -5.18 -3.46
CA VAL A 83 -18.93 -4.31 -4.49
C VAL A 83 -17.79 -3.70 -5.30
N GLY A 84 -17.93 -3.67 -6.64
CA GLY A 84 -16.87 -3.17 -7.51
C GLY A 84 -15.73 -4.17 -7.69
N ALA A 85 -16.05 -5.47 -7.63
CA ALA A 85 -15.11 -6.59 -7.70
C ALA A 85 -14.24 -6.59 -8.97
N SER A 86 -14.70 -5.98 -10.05
CA SER A 86 -13.93 -5.85 -11.30
C SER A 86 -12.94 -4.67 -11.30
N GLY A 87 -12.93 -3.80 -10.29
CA GLY A 87 -11.92 -2.76 -10.13
C GLY A 87 -10.62 -3.28 -9.51
N TYR A 88 -9.55 -2.48 -9.52
CA TYR A 88 -8.28 -2.90 -8.88
C TYR A 88 -8.40 -3.02 -7.35
N ALA A 89 -9.08 -2.09 -6.70
CA ALA A 89 -9.28 -2.13 -5.25
C ALA A 89 -10.16 -3.32 -4.84
N GLY A 90 -11.31 -3.52 -5.50
CA GLY A 90 -12.18 -4.68 -5.26
C GLY A 90 -11.50 -6.01 -5.56
N GLY A 91 -10.75 -6.10 -6.66
CA GLY A 91 -9.95 -7.29 -6.98
C GLY A 91 -8.86 -7.58 -5.95
N GLU A 92 -8.17 -6.55 -5.45
CA GLU A 92 -7.17 -6.74 -4.40
C GLU A 92 -7.80 -7.18 -3.07
N THR A 93 -8.96 -6.63 -2.71
CA THR A 93 -9.76 -7.11 -1.57
C THR A 93 -10.07 -8.59 -1.72
N LEU A 94 -10.55 -9.02 -2.89
CA LEU A 94 -10.84 -10.44 -3.15
C LEU A 94 -9.58 -11.32 -3.08
N ARG A 95 -8.45 -10.85 -3.62
CA ARG A 95 -7.17 -11.57 -3.53
C ARG A 95 -6.74 -11.81 -2.08
N LEU A 96 -6.90 -10.81 -1.21
CA LEU A 96 -6.55 -10.95 0.20
C LEU A 96 -7.56 -11.83 0.96
N LEU A 97 -8.86 -11.67 0.67
CA LEU A 97 -9.92 -12.49 1.28
C LEU A 97 -9.82 -13.97 0.87
N ALA A 98 -9.34 -14.28 -0.33
CA ALA A 98 -9.05 -15.65 -0.78
C ALA A 98 -8.10 -16.40 0.18
N GLY A 99 -7.14 -15.68 0.76
CA GLY A 99 -6.18 -16.22 1.73
C GLY A 99 -6.60 -16.07 3.18
N HIS A 100 -7.78 -15.52 3.46
CA HIS A 100 -8.19 -15.18 4.82
C HIS A 100 -8.93 -16.37 5.50
N PRO A 101 -8.39 -16.96 6.58
CA PRO A 101 -8.95 -18.19 7.16
C PRO A 101 -10.30 -18.01 7.86
N GLY A 102 -10.61 -16.79 8.29
CA GLY A 102 -11.79 -16.49 9.10
C GLY A 102 -13.00 -15.94 8.33
N ILE A 103 -12.95 -15.78 7.01
CA ILE A 103 -13.95 -15.02 6.24
C ILE A 103 -14.40 -15.81 5.00
N GLU A 104 -15.66 -15.64 4.61
CA GLU A 104 -16.22 -16.22 3.38
C GLU A 104 -16.62 -15.10 2.42
N VAL A 105 -16.10 -15.13 1.19
CA VAL A 105 -16.63 -14.28 0.11
C VAL A 105 -17.90 -14.93 -0.43
N ALA A 106 -19.05 -14.37 -0.09
CA ALA A 106 -20.35 -14.92 -0.48
C ALA A 106 -20.90 -14.29 -1.76
N THR A 107 -20.65 -12.99 -1.96
CA THR A 107 -21.21 -12.23 -3.08
C THR A 107 -20.17 -11.27 -3.66
N VAL A 108 -20.13 -11.18 -4.98
CA VAL A 108 -19.33 -10.19 -5.70
C VAL A 108 -20.23 -9.43 -6.67
N THR A 109 -20.13 -8.12 -6.70
CA THR A 109 -20.94 -7.29 -7.60
C THR A 109 -20.07 -6.40 -8.47
N ALA A 110 -20.59 -6.04 -9.63
CA ALA A 110 -20.01 -5.03 -10.49
C ALA A 110 -21.11 -4.31 -11.27
N HIS A 111 -20.74 -3.17 -11.87
CA HIS A 111 -21.64 -2.46 -12.77
C HIS A 111 -21.57 -3.03 -14.18
N SER A 112 -20.55 -2.66 -14.97
CA SER A 112 -20.43 -3.03 -16.39
C SER A 112 -20.11 -4.50 -16.68
N SER A 113 -19.80 -5.30 -15.65
CA SER A 113 -19.40 -6.70 -15.78
C SER A 113 -20.36 -7.66 -15.06
N ALA A 114 -21.53 -7.18 -14.63
CA ALA A 114 -22.56 -8.07 -14.10
C ALA A 114 -22.93 -9.16 -15.13
N GLY A 115 -23.21 -10.36 -14.63
CA GLY A 115 -23.48 -11.56 -15.41
C GLY A 115 -22.24 -12.36 -15.84
N LYS A 116 -21.03 -11.79 -15.77
CA LYS A 116 -19.78 -12.53 -16.05
C LYS A 116 -19.31 -13.30 -14.83
N ARG A 117 -18.57 -14.39 -15.05
CA ARG A 117 -17.84 -15.10 -13.99
C ARG A 117 -16.64 -14.28 -13.51
N LEU A 118 -16.25 -14.47 -12.24
CA LEU A 118 -15.06 -13.81 -11.68
C LEU A 118 -13.80 -14.17 -12.48
N SER A 119 -13.67 -15.44 -12.85
CA SER A 119 -12.58 -15.97 -13.68
C SER A 119 -12.44 -15.25 -15.03
N GLU A 120 -13.50 -14.69 -15.59
CA GLU A 120 -13.45 -13.94 -16.86
C GLU A 120 -12.86 -12.53 -16.69
N VAL A 121 -13.05 -11.90 -15.52
CA VAL A 121 -12.69 -10.49 -15.27
C VAL A 121 -11.42 -10.33 -14.44
N ALA A 122 -11.12 -11.31 -13.59
CA ALA A 122 -9.99 -11.36 -12.67
C ALA A 122 -9.44 -12.81 -12.55
N PRO A 123 -8.89 -13.38 -13.64
CA PRO A 123 -8.46 -14.79 -13.70
C PRO A 123 -7.33 -15.17 -12.73
N HIS A 124 -6.68 -14.18 -12.10
CA HIS A 124 -5.61 -14.38 -11.13
C HIS A 124 -6.13 -14.56 -9.69
N ILE A 125 -7.44 -14.44 -9.48
CA ILE A 125 -8.07 -14.58 -8.16
C ILE A 125 -8.75 -15.95 -8.11
N ASP A 126 -8.32 -16.76 -7.15
CA ASP A 126 -8.92 -18.06 -6.84
C ASP A 126 -9.60 -18.00 -5.47
N LEU A 127 -10.94 -18.02 -5.46
CA LEU A 127 -11.75 -18.07 -4.23
C LEU A 127 -12.10 -19.51 -3.80
N GLY A 128 -11.55 -20.53 -4.46
CA GLY A 128 -12.00 -21.92 -4.36
C GLY A 128 -13.36 -22.20 -5.01
N HIS A 129 -13.98 -21.16 -5.58
CA HIS A 129 -15.19 -21.21 -6.39
C HIS A 129 -15.18 -20.01 -7.35
N ASP A 130 -16.07 -20.04 -8.35
CA ASP A 130 -16.11 -19.03 -9.41
C ASP A 130 -17.49 -18.35 -9.46
N PRO A 131 -17.72 -17.32 -8.62
CA PRO A 131 -19.00 -16.66 -8.51
C PRO A 131 -19.29 -15.82 -9.76
N VAL A 132 -20.57 -15.68 -10.09
CA VAL A 132 -21.04 -14.75 -11.11
C VAL A 132 -21.18 -13.37 -10.49
N LEU A 133 -20.63 -12.35 -11.14
CA LEU A 133 -20.75 -10.96 -10.72
C LEU A 133 -22.21 -10.54 -10.82
N GLN A 134 -22.80 -10.16 -9.69
CA GLN A 134 -24.18 -9.69 -9.62
C GLN A 134 -24.28 -8.18 -9.86
N GLU A 135 -25.48 -7.69 -10.14
CA GLU A 135 -25.75 -6.26 -10.15
C GLU A 135 -25.67 -5.70 -8.72
N THR A 136 -25.05 -4.53 -8.59
CA THR A 136 -24.96 -3.82 -7.32
C THR A 136 -26.33 -3.25 -6.93
N GLY A 137 -26.84 -3.68 -5.78
CA GLY A 137 -28.08 -3.15 -5.20
C GLY A 137 -28.27 -3.66 -3.78
N VAL A 138 -29.10 -2.96 -3.00
CA VAL A 138 -29.37 -3.29 -1.59
C VAL A 138 -29.91 -4.72 -1.45
N GLU A 139 -30.85 -5.11 -2.32
CA GLU A 139 -31.41 -6.47 -2.35
C GLU A 139 -30.36 -7.58 -2.52
N THR A 140 -29.30 -7.30 -3.29
CA THR A 140 -28.17 -8.21 -3.50
C THR A 140 -27.25 -8.27 -2.28
N LEU A 141 -27.13 -7.15 -1.56
CA LEU A 141 -26.12 -6.93 -0.52
C LEU A 141 -26.65 -7.20 0.89
N ARG A 142 -27.96 -7.17 1.12
CA ARG A 142 -28.57 -7.44 2.43
C ARG A 142 -28.26 -8.86 2.94
N GLY A 143 -28.17 -9.02 4.25
CA GLY A 143 -27.91 -10.31 4.90
C GLY A 143 -26.45 -10.80 4.86
N HIS A 144 -25.52 -9.92 4.48
CA HIS A 144 -24.08 -10.11 4.65
C HIS A 144 -23.64 -9.47 5.97
N ASP A 145 -22.67 -10.08 6.65
CA ASP A 145 -22.12 -9.53 7.89
C ASP A 145 -21.21 -8.34 7.60
N VAL A 146 -20.60 -8.33 6.40
CA VAL A 146 -19.66 -7.30 5.95
C VAL A 146 -19.92 -6.94 4.50
N VAL A 147 -19.92 -5.65 4.18
CA VAL A 147 -20.00 -5.13 2.81
C VAL A 147 -18.81 -4.22 2.53
N VAL A 148 -18.03 -4.56 1.51
CA VAL A 148 -16.91 -3.75 1.04
C VAL A 148 -17.30 -2.98 -0.21
N LEU A 149 -17.30 -1.65 -0.14
CA LEU A 149 -17.67 -0.75 -1.23
C LEU A 149 -16.41 -0.24 -1.96
N ALA A 150 -16.00 -0.92 -3.04
CA ALA A 150 -14.92 -0.46 -3.92
C ALA A 150 -15.47 0.38 -5.08
N LEU A 151 -16.15 1.47 -4.75
CA LEU A 151 -16.85 2.35 -5.69
C LEU A 151 -16.08 3.65 -5.95
N PRO A 152 -16.27 4.30 -7.11
CA PRO A 152 -15.87 5.69 -7.31
C PRO A 152 -16.48 6.61 -6.24
N HIS A 153 -15.82 7.74 -5.98
CA HIS A 153 -16.34 8.75 -5.07
C HIS A 153 -17.74 9.24 -5.50
N GLY A 154 -18.59 9.53 -4.52
CA GLY A 154 -19.96 9.99 -4.65
C GLY A 154 -20.99 8.88 -4.91
N GLN A 155 -20.59 7.61 -4.87
CA GLN A 155 -21.48 6.47 -5.15
C GLN A 155 -21.73 5.58 -3.94
N SER A 156 -20.93 5.69 -2.88
CA SER A 156 -21.00 4.78 -1.74
C SER A 156 -22.08 5.20 -0.73
N GLY A 157 -22.25 6.52 -0.50
CA GLY A 157 -23.11 7.05 0.56
C GLY A 157 -24.56 6.56 0.50
N GLN A 158 -25.19 6.58 -0.69
CA GLN A 158 -26.58 6.12 -0.84
C GLN A 158 -26.74 4.62 -0.58
N ILE A 159 -25.81 3.80 -1.09
CA ILE A 159 -25.85 2.34 -0.91
C ILE A 159 -25.61 2.00 0.57
N ALA A 160 -24.63 2.64 1.20
CA ALA A 160 -24.33 2.45 2.60
C ALA A 160 -25.51 2.81 3.50
N ALA A 161 -26.11 3.99 3.32
CA ALA A 161 -27.26 4.42 4.10
C ALA A 161 -28.44 3.44 4.00
N ALA A 162 -28.72 2.94 2.80
CA ALA A 162 -29.78 1.97 2.59
C ALA A 162 -29.48 0.61 3.25
N LEU A 163 -28.23 0.13 3.20
CA LEU A 163 -27.81 -1.09 3.90
C LEU A 163 -27.94 -0.98 5.41
N ARG A 164 -27.50 0.14 5.99
CA ARG A 164 -27.57 0.40 7.43
C ARG A 164 -29.01 0.54 7.92
N ALA A 165 -29.91 1.04 7.07
CA ALA A 165 -31.33 1.13 7.37
C ALA A 165 -32.01 -0.25 7.44
N GLU A 166 -31.54 -1.22 6.63
CA GLU A 166 -32.03 -2.61 6.70
C GLU A 166 -31.39 -3.40 7.86
N ASP A 167 -30.09 -3.22 8.07
CA ASP A 167 -29.33 -3.93 9.09
C ASP A 167 -28.41 -2.97 9.86
N PRO A 168 -28.77 -2.59 11.11
CA PRO A 168 -27.95 -1.73 11.95
C PRO A 168 -26.67 -2.41 12.48
N ASP A 169 -26.46 -3.70 12.25
CA ASP A 169 -25.25 -4.43 12.66
C ASP A 169 -24.27 -4.72 11.52
N VAL A 170 -24.66 -4.54 10.26
CA VAL A 170 -23.76 -4.73 9.11
C VAL A 170 -22.50 -3.85 9.22
N LEU A 171 -21.33 -4.46 9.02
CA LEU A 171 -20.07 -3.74 8.90
C LEU A 171 -19.87 -3.27 7.46
N VAL A 172 -19.82 -1.96 7.24
CA VAL A 172 -19.58 -1.37 5.92
C VAL A 172 -18.17 -0.77 5.86
N LEU A 173 -17.39 -1.19 4.86
CA LEU A 173 -16.08 -0.61 4.56
C LEU A 173 -16.16 0.14 3.23
N ASP A 174 -16.01 1.46 3.27
CA ASP A 174 -15.95 2.31 2.08
C ASP A 174 -14.49 2.53 1.67
N LEU A 175 -14.13 2.03 0.49
CA LEU A 175 -12.81 2.22 -0.11
C LEU A 175 -12.74 3.52 -0.92
N GLY A 176 -13.89 4.14 -1.16
CA GLY A 176 -14.03 5.49 -1.69
C GLY A 176 -13.67 6.55 -0.66
N ALA A 177 -13.97 7.80 -0.99
CA ALA A 177 -13.60 8.95 -0.17
C ALA A 177 -14.77 9.55 0.62
N ASP A 178 -16.00 9.09 0.37
CA ASP A 178 -17.24 9.80 0.69
C ASP A 178 -17.40 10.10 2.18
N HIS A 179 -16.78 9.26 3.02
CA HIS A 179 -16.88 9.33 4.47
C HIS A 179 -15.54 9.59 5.18
N ARG A 180 -14.49 9.98 4.44
CA ARG A 180 -13.13 10.17 5.01
C ARG A 180 -12.96 11.50 5.72
N LEU A 181 -13.48 12.58 5.14
CA LEU A 181 -13.26 13.93 5.66
C LEU A 181 -14.27 14.24 6.77
N GLU A 182 -13.78 14.83 7.85
CA GLU A 182 -14.57 15.33 9.00
C GLU A 182 -15.18 16.70 8.67
N SER A 183 -14.48 17.53 7.89
CA SER A 183 -14.94 18.86 7.51
C SER A 183 -15.76 18.82 6.22
N ALA A 184 -17.04 19.19 6.34
CA ALA A 184 -17.92 19.41 5.19
C ALA A 184 -17.42 20.54 4.28
N GLU A 185 -16.76 21.55 4.84
CA GLU A 185 -16.18 22.67 4.06
C GLU A 185 -15.00 22.18 3.21
N GLU A 186 -14.08 21.40 3.80
CA GLU A 186 -12.95 20.83 3.05
C GLU A 186 -13.46 19.83 2.00
N TRP A 187 -14.50 19.06 2.31
CA TRP A 187 -15.15 18.21 1.33
C TRP A 187 -15.70 19.01 0.14
N GLU A 188 -16.51 20.03 0.37
CA GLU A 188 -17.08 20.86 -0.71
C GLU A 188 -15.98 21.52 -1.55
N ALA A 189 -14.92 22.02 -0.90
CA ALA A 189 -13.79 22.65 -1.60
C ALA A 189 -13.06 21.70 -2.57
N TYR A 190 -12.90 20.42 -2.22
CA TYR A 190 -12.12 19.45 -3.02
C TYR A 190 -12.97 18.52 -3.90
N TYR A 191 -14.21 18.24 -3.50
CA TYR A 191 -15.10 17.29 -4.15
C TYR A 191 -16.28 17.95 -4.88
N ARG A 192 -16.67 19.17 -4.49
CA ARG A 192 -17.75 19.97 -5.13
C ARG A 192 -19.08 19.22 -5.16
N SER A 193 -19.45 18.66 -4.02
CA SER A 193 -20.64 17.83 -3.83
C SER A 193 -21.01 17.82 -2.35
N GLU A 194 -22.25 17.50 -2.02
CA GLU A 194 -22.71 17.40 -0.64
C GLU A 194 -21.88 16.39 0.17
N HIS A 195 -21.57 16.74 1.42
CA HIS A 195 -20.80 15.90 2.35
C HIS A 195 -21.69 14.78 2.89
N SER A 196 -21.25 13.53 2.73
CA SER A 196 -22.03 12.34 3.12
C SER A 196 -21.87 11.96 4.60
N GLY A 197 -21.29 12.86 5.41
CA GLY A 197 -20.90 12.57 6.78
C GLY A 197 -19.52 11.93 6.87
N THR A 198 -19.20 11.39 8.05
CA THR A 198 -17.86 10.90 8.35
C THR A 198 -17.93 9.60 9.13
N TRP A 199 -17.07 8.66 8.77
CA TRP A 199 -16.99 7.34 9.39
C TRP A 199 -15.68 7.15 10.14
N THR A 200 -15.56 6.01 10.85
CA THR A 200 -14.32 5.69 11.56
C THR A 200 -13.20 5.47 10.55
N TYR A 201 -12.10 6.22 10.68
CA TYR A 201 -11.01 6.18 9.71
C TYR A 201 -10.14 4.92 9.86
N GLY A 202 -9.93 4.19 8.75
CA GLY A 202 -9.29 2.88 8.71
C GLY A 202 -7.76 2.89 8.70
N MET A 203 -7.12 3.64 9.60
CA MET A 203 -5.66 3.71 9.73
C MET A 203 -5.20 3.35 11.15
N PRO A 204 -5.17 2.06 11.53
CA PRO A 204 -4.93 1.63 12.92
C PRO A 204 -3.68 2.24 13.57
N GLU A 205 -2.61 2.42 12.80
CA GLU A 205 -1.31 2.90 13.30
C GLU A 205 -1.27 4.41 13.60
N LEU A 206 -2.25 5.19 13.13
CA LEU A 206 -2.29 6.64 13.31
C LEU A 206 -2.28 6.99 14.81
N PRO A 207 -1.20 7.61 15.33
CA PRO A 207 -1.20 8.14 16.69
C PRO A 207 -2.16 9.33 16.79
N LEU A 208 -2.76 9.51 17.96
CA LEU A 208 -3.71 10.59 18.25
C LEU A 208 -3.14 11.52 19.34
N ALA A 209 -3.60 12.77 19.34
CA ALA A 209 -3.13 13.81 20.26
C ALA A 209 -3.33 13.45 21.75
N ASP A 210 -4.32 12.63 22.06
CA ASP A 210 -4.60 12.12 23.41
C ASP A 210 -3.69 10.96 23.86
N GLY A 211 -2.73 10.56 23.01
CA GLY A 211 -1.79 9.47 23.28
C GLY A 211 -2.32 8.08 22.92
N THR A 212 -3.57 7.97 22.46
CA THR A 212 -4.13 6.72 21.93
C THR A 212 -3.82 6.56 20.44
N ARG A 213 -4.37 5.51 19.82
CA ARG A 213 -4.30 5.27 18.38
C ARG A 213 -5.68 5.06 17.80
N GLN A 214 -5.78 5.33 16.51
CA GLN A 214 -7.00 5.09 15.73
C GLN A 214 -7.49 3.63 15.83
N ARG A 215 -6.60 2.67 16.06
CA ARG A 215 -6.92 1.26 16.35
C ARG A 215 -8.04 1.07 17.37
N GLU A 216 -8.08 1.89 18.44
CA GLU A 216 -9.08 1.75 19.50
C GLU A 216 -10.50 2.02 19.00
N GLN A 217 -10.65 3.02 18.12
CA GLN A 217 -11.94 3.39 17.54
C GLN A 217 -12.46 2.31 16.56
N LEU A 218 -11.55 1.58 15.92
CA LEU A 218 -11.91 0.57 14.91
C LEU A 218 -12.52 -0.71 15.51
N ARG A 219 -12.23 -1.04 16.77
CA ARG A 219 -12.75 -2.28 17.40
C ARG A 219 -14.27 -2.30 17.55
N THR A 220 -14.89 -1.14 17.67
CA THR A 220 -16.35 -1.00 17.79
C THR A 220 -16.99 -0.41 16.54
N ALA A 221 -16.22 -0.19 15.48
CA ALA A 221 -16.74 0.41 14.25
C ALA A 221 -17.73 -0.52 13.54
N ARG A 222 -18.75 0.10 12.93
CA ARG A 222 -19.66 -0.53 11.95
C ARG A 222 -19.58 0.12 10.58
N GLU A 223 -18.92 1.26 10.52
CA GLU A 223 -18.77 2.08 9.32
C GLU A 223 -17.32 2.56 9.31
N ILE A 224 -16.57 2.11 8.30
CA ILE A 224 -15.14 2.35 8.18
C ILE A 224 -14.84 3.04 6.85
N ALA A 225 -14.28 4.23 6.94
CA ALA A 225 -13.72 4.93 5.78
C ALA A 225 -12.25 4.50 5.61
N VAL A 226 -11.97 3.71 4.58
CA VAL A 226 -10.62 3.23 4.30
C VAL A 226 -9.80 4.40 3.75
N PRO A 227 -8.57 4.64 4.25
CA PRO A 227 -7.72 5.75 3.84
C PRO A 227 -7.40 5.80 2.35
N GLY A 228 -7.12 7.01 1.86
CA GLY A 228 -6.44 7.23 0.61
C GLY A 228 -5.01 6.69 0.63
N CYS A 229 -4.58 6.07 -0.46
CA CYS A 229 -3.25 5.46 -0.54
C CYS A 229 -2.11 6.47 -0.33
N ASN A 230 -2.14 7.63 -0.99
CA ASN A 230 -1.13 8.66 -0.75
C ASN A 230 -1.27 9.28 0.64
N ALA A 231 -2.50 9.43 1.16
CA ALA A 231 -2.72 9.95 2.50
C ALA A 231 -2.06 9.04 3.55
N THR A 232 -2.17 7.73 3.38
CA THR A 232 -1.49 6.72 4.21
C THR A 232 0.03 6.90 4.21
N ALA A 233 0.63 6.98 3.02
CA ALA A 233 2.08 7.10 2.88
C ALA A 233 2.65 8.37 3.53
N VAL A 234 1.98 9.52 3.34
CA VAL A 234 2.44 10.82 3.87
C VAL A 234 2.14 10.97 5.35
N THR A 235 0.93 10.60 5.79
CA THR A 235 0.52 10.73 7.19
C THR A 235 1.47 9.94 8.09
N LEU A 236 1.75 8.68 7.75
CA LEU A 236 2.61 7.83 8.57
C LEU A 236 4.10 8.22 8.49
N ALA A 237 4.49 9.04 7.52
CA ALA A 237 5.85 9.60 7.46
C ALA A 237 6.00 10.84 8.36
N LEU A 238 4.96 11.67 8.45
CA LEU A 238 5.05 13.00 9.06
C LEU A 238 4.48 13.09 10.47
N ALA A 239 3.45 12.32 10.81
CA ALA A 239 2.76 12.44 12.09
C ALA A 239 3.69 12.28 13.31
N PRO A 240 4.60 11.27 13.37
CA PRO A 240 5.52 11.13 14.50
C PRO A 240 6.46 12.31 14.68
N LEU A 241 6.97 12.89 13.58
CA LEU A 241 7.91 13.99 13.64
C LEU A 241 7.25 15.28 14.12
N LEU A 242 5.99 15.50 13.75
CA LEU A 242 5.23 16.65 14.22
C LEU A 242 4.81 16.52 15.67
N ARG A 243 4.49 15.30 16.12
CA ARG A 243 4.21 15.00 17.52
C ARG A 243 5.42 15.19 18.42
N ALA A 244 6.61 14.86 17.91
CA ALA A 244 7.88 15.11 18.57
C ALA A 244 8.39 16.56 18.39
N GLU A 245 7.64 17.41 17.69
CA GLU A 245 7.99 18.81 17.39
C GLU A 245 9.36 18.99 16.69
N LEU A 246 9.80 17.99 15.92
CA LEU A 246 11.12 17.97 15.28
C LEU A 246 11.14 18.71 13.94
N VAL A 247 9.98 18.94 13.32
CA VAL A 247 9.87 19.58 12.00
C VAL A 247 8.81 20.70 12.02
N ASP A 248 9.02 21.71 11.18
CA ASP A 248 8.07 22.82 11.01
C ASP A 248 6.80 22.35 10.25
N SER A 249 5.65 22.40 10.93
CA SER A 249 4.35 22.01 10.37
C SER A 249 3.86 22.95 9.26
N THR A 250 4.36 24.18 9.20
CA THR A 250 3.83 25.22 8.31
C THR A 250 4.45 25.21 6.92
N ALA A 251 5.44 24.35 6.68
CA ALA A 251 6.21 24.27 5.45
C ALA A 251 6.49 22.82 5.01
N LEU A 252 5.52 21.91 5.18
CA LEU A 252 5.65 20.52 4.74
C LEU A 252 5.56 20.42 3.22
N SER A 253 6.32 19.51 2.63
CA SER A 253 6.24 19.16 1.22
C SER A 253 6.28 17.65 1.03
N ALA A 254 5.49 17.11 0.11
CA ALA A 254 5.50 15.71 -0.26
C ALA A 254 5.50 15.57 -1.80
N VAL A 255 6.53 14.89 -2.32
CA VAL A 255 6.60 14.47 -3.72
C VAL A 255 6.53 12.95 -3.77
N LEU A 256 5.62 12.41 -4.57
CA LEU A 256 5.34 10.98 -4.53
C LEU A 256 5.36 10.34 -5.92
N PRO A 257 6.38 9.54 -6.26
CA PRO A 257 6.25 8.51 -7.28
C PRO A 257 5.14 7.49 -6.93
N VAL A 258 4.13 7.37 -7.79
CA VAL A 258 2.97 6.49 -7.63
C VAL A 258 2.78 5.60 -8.85
N GLY A 259 2.46 4.33 -8.62
CA GLY A 259 2.14 3.38 -9.68
C GLY A 259 0.75 3.61 -10.30
N TYR A 260 0.60 3.27 -11.58
CA TYR A 260 -0.60 3.57 -12.36
C TYR A 260 -1.89 2.93 -11.84
N SER A 261 -1.80 1.83 -11.07
CA SER A 261 -3.01 1.23 -10.46
C SER A 261 -3.75 2.17 -9.50
N GLY A 262 -3.07 3.17 -8.93
CA GLY A 262 -3.70 4.21 -8.10
C GLY A 262 -4.68 5.10 -8.86
N ALA A 263 -4.57 5.18 -10.20
CA ALA A 263 -5.50 5.92 -11.05
C ALA A 263 -6.78 5.12 -11.40
N GLY A 264 -6.86 3.87 -10.94
CA GLY A 264 -7.98 2.96 -11.19
C GLY A 264 -7.90 2.21 -12.53
N ARG A 265 -8.93 1.40 -12.81
CA ARG A 265 -8.99 0.50 -13.99
C ARG A 265 -9.67 1.11 -15.21
N ALA A 266 -10.25 2.31 -15.09
CA ALA A 266 -10.94 2.96 -16.20
C ALA A 266 -9.96 3.35 -17.31
N ALA A 267 -10.22 2.91 -18.55
CA ALA A 267 -9.40 3.27 -19.69
C ALA A 267 -9.52 4.77 -19.99
N LYS A 268 -8.41 5.49 -19.88
CA LYS A 268 -8.27 6.91 -20.23
C LYS A 268 -7.02 7.05 -21.08
N GLN A 269 -7.02 7.98 -22.04
CA GLN A 269 -5.90 8.14 -22.98
C GLN A 269 -4.54 8.24 -22.26
N HIS A 270 -4.43 9.11 -21.25
CA HIS A 270 -3.20 9.32 -20.48
C HIS A 270 -2.79 8.13 -19.57
N LEU A 271 -3.61 7.08 -19.46
CA LEU A 271 -3.31 5.85 -18.71
C LEU A 271 -3.00 4.66 -19.63
N LEU A 272 -3.06 4.85 -20.96
CA LEU A 272 -2.69 3.80 -21.91
C LEU A 272 -1.20 3.49 -21.79
N PHE A 273 -0.84 2.22 -22.03
CA PHE A 273 0.55 1.75 -21.90
C PHE A 273 1.54 2.60 -22.71
N SER A 274 1.20 3.00 -23.94
CA SER A 274 2.07 3.81 -24.79
C SER A 274 2.30 5.23 -24.27
N GLU A 275 1.38 5.79 -23.48
CA GLU A 275 1.56 7.10 -22.82
C GLU A 275 2.31 6.94 -21.49
N ALA A 276 2.05 5.84 -20.77
CA ALA A 276 2.57 5.58 -19.44
C ALA A 276 4.02 5.04 -19.42
N SER A 277 4.37 4.17 -20.37
CA SER A 277 5.64 3.46 -20.40
C SER A 277 6.80 4.42 -20.68
N GLY A 278 7.78 4.46 -19.77
CA GLY A 278 8.94 5.34 -19.86
C GLY A 278 8.67 6.80 -19.46
N THR A 279 7.48 7.09 -18.93
CA THR A 279 7.05 8.45 -18.58
C THR A 279 6.92 8.63 -17.06
N ALA A 280 7.41 9.76 -16.55
CA ALA A 280 7.06 10.27 -15.22
C ALA A 280 6.20 11.52 -15.39
N ALA A 281 4.96 11.50 -14.90
CA ALA A 281 3.96 12.55 -15.14
C ALA A 281 3.36 13.09 -13.83
N PRO A 282 3.66 14.35 -13.44
CA PRO A 282 2.99 14.98 -12.30
C PRO A 282 1.51 15.25 -12.61
N TYR A 283 0.64 15.16 -11.61
CA TYR A 283 -0.79 15.43 -11.77
C TYR A 283 -1.39 16.07 -10.51
N ALA A 284 -2.53 16.74 -10.66
CA ALA A 284 -3.24 17.42 -9.57
C ALA A 284 -2.32 18.28 -8.67
N VAL A 285 -1.38 18.99 -9.31
CA VAL A 285 -0.42 19.88 -8.66
C VAL A 285 -1.08 21.18 -8.20
N GLY A 286 -0.37 21.95 -7.38
CA GLY A 286 -0.83 23.28 -6.97
C GLY A 286 -2.01 23.26 -6.00
N GLY A 287 -2.03 22.29 -5.08
CA GLY A 287 -3.06 22.22 -4.03
C GLY A 287 -4.38 21.56 -4.47
N THR A 288 -4.42 20.92 -5.64
CA THR A 288 -5.67 20.36 -6.20
C THR A 288 -5.88 18.86 -5.92
N HIS A 289 -4.86 18.17 -5.39
CA HIS A 289 -4.97 16.74 -5.07
C HIS A 289 -5.85 16.50 -3.85
N ARG A 290 -6.84 15.62 -3.99
CA ARG A 290 -7.90 15.39 -2.97
C ARG A 290 -7.44 14.69 -1.68
N HIS A 291 -6.25 14.07 -1.66
CA HIS A 291 -5.66 13.54 -0.43
C HIS A 291 -4.99 14.62 0.45
N ILE A 292 -4.87 15.88 0.00
CA ILE A 292 -4.30 16.97 0.82
C ILE A 292 -5.12 17.20 2.11
N PRO A 293 -6.45 17.46 2.06
CA PRO A 293 -7.23 17.68 3.28
C PRO A 293 -7.23 16.46 4.19
N GLU A 294 -7.18 15.26 3.60
CA GLU A 294 -7.10 14.00 4.36
C GLU A 294 -5.80 13.89 5.17
N VAL A 295 -4.64 14.22 4.57
CA VAL A 295 -3.38 14.28 5.31
C VAL A 295 -3.43 15.34 6.41
N LEU A 296 -3.87 16.56 6.08
CA LEU A 296 -3.93 17.66 7.05
C LEU A 296 -4.84 17.31 8.24
N GLN A 297 -6.01 16.72 7.99
CA GLN A 297 -6.89 16.19 9.03
C GLN A 297 -6.18 15.17 9.92
N ASN A 298 -5.47 14.21 9.33
CA ASN A 298 -4.73 13.23 10.12
C ASN A 298 -3.63 13.86 10.99
N LEU A 299 -2.92 14.86 10.45
CA LEU A 299 -1.89 15.58 11.20
C LEU A 299 -2.50 16.40 12.36
N ARG A 300 -3.67 17.03 12.16
CA ARG A 300 -4.44 17.67 13.24
C ARG A 300 -4.82 16.66 14.32
N ARG A 301 -5.37 15.50 13.93
CA ARG A 301 -5.74 14.43 14.88
C ARG A 301 -4.54 13.89 15.65
N ALA A 302 -3.38 13.79 15.00
CA ALA A 302 -2.16 13.29 15.61
C ALA A 302 -1.52 14.26 16.62
N THR A 303 -1.66 15.57 16.40
CA THR A 303 -0.89 16.61 17.12
C THR A 303 -1.76 17.54 17.95
N GLY A 304 -3.05 17.67 17.64
CA GLY A 304 -3.95 18.70 18.17
C GLY A 304 -3.70 20.10 17.59
N ARG A 305 -2.84 20.22 16.57
CA ARG A 305 -2.47 21.51 15.94
C ARG A 305 -3.20 21.74 14.63
N GLU A 306 -3.61 22.98 14.40
CA GLU A 306 -4.39 23.40 13.21
C GLU A 306 -3.54 24.09 12.12
N ASP A 307 -2.26 24.33 12.38
CA ASP A 307 -1.40 25.20 11.56
C ASP A 307 -0.64 24.48 10.44
N ALA A 308 -0.83 23.16 10.30
CA ALA A 308 -0.12 22.37 9.31
C ALA A 308 -0.46 22.80 7.87
N ARG A 309 0.57 22.94 7.03
CA ARG A 309 0.45 23.27 5.60
C ARG A 309 1.28 22.31 4.79
N LEU A 310 0.72 21.84 3.67
CA LEU A 310 1.33 20.79 2.87
C LEU A 310 1.35 21.15 1.38
N GLY A 311 2.54 21.26 0.82
CA GLY A 311 2.77 21.12 -0.62
C GLY A 311 2.70 19.64 -1.00
N PHE A 312 1.95 19.31 -2.05
CA PHE A 312 1.70 17.91 -2.42
C PHE A 312 1.74 17.74 -3.93
N THR A 313 2.66 16.90 -4.41
CA THR A 313 2.88 16.64 -5.84
C THR A 313 3.04 15.14 -6.09
N PRO A 314 1.98 14.44 -6.49
CA PRO A 314 2.10 13.07 -6.94
C PRO A 314 2.57 13.02 -8.40
N VAL A 315 3.33 11.98 -8.71
CA VAL A 315 3.94 11.74 -10.02
C VAL A 315 3.65 10.29 -10.40
N LEU A 316 2.85 10.09 -11.45
CA LEU A 316 2.68 8.77 -12.03
C LEU A 316 4.01 8.33 -12.66
N VAL A 317 4.51 7.17 -12.25
CA VAL A 317 5.77 6.58 -12.73
C VAL A 317 5.52 5.20 -13.35
N PRO A 318 6.39 4.68 -14.25
CA PRO A 318 6.11 3.51 -15.07
C PRO A 318 6.25 2.19 -14.28
N MET A 319 5.44 2.06 -13.24
CA MET A 319 5.25 0.89 -12.40
C MET A 319 3.75 0.67 -12.19
N SER A 320 3.34 -0.58 -12.06
CA SER A 320 1.93 -0.90 -11.86
C SER A 320 1.48 -0.56 -10.43
N ARG A 321 2.32 -0.84 -9.43
CA ARG A 321 2.02 -0.70 -8.01
C ARG A 321 3.14 0.03 -7.26
N GLY A 322 2.81 0.54 -6.10
CA GLY A 322 3.69 1.20 -5.15
C GLY A 322 3.43 2.69 -5.01
N ILE A 323 3.72 3.22 -3.83
CA ILE A 323 3.94 4.65 -3.58
C ILE A 323 5.28 4.76 -2.87
N LEU A 324 6.13 5.68 -3.35
CA LEU A 324 7.29 6.17 -2.62
C LEU A 324 7.01 7.62 -2.25
N ALA A 325 6.68 7.94 -1.00
CA ALA A 325 6.52 9.33 -0.60
C ALA A 325 7.86 9.88 -0.13
N VAL A 326 8.32 10.99 -0.74
CA VAL A 326 9.46 11.76 -0.25
C VAL A 326 8.90 13.02 0.40
N CYS A 327 8.89 13.04 1.72
CA CYS A 327 8.37 14.14 2.52
C CYS A 327 9.53 14.97 3.07
N THR A 328 9.48 16.29 2.91
CA THR A 328 10.50 17.21 3.40
C THR A 328 9.88 18.30 4.25
N ALA A 329 10.62 18.75 5.27
CA ALA A 329 10.20 19.83 6.14
C ALA A 329 11.41 20.51 6.80
N PRO A 330 11.36 21.83 7.08
CA PRO A 330 12.40 22.51 7.83
C PRO A 330 12.57 21.90 9.23
N VAL A 331 13.81 21.86 9.73
CA VAL A 331 14.14 21.44 11.09
C VAL A 331 14.82 22.56 11.86
N ALA A 332 14.72 22.53 13.19
CA ALA A 332 15.49 23.42 14.05
C ALA A 332 16.99 23.09 13.99
N GLU A 333 17.83 24.09 14.21
CA GLU A 333 19.28 23.91 14.29
C GLU A 333 19.63 22.89 15.40
N GLY A 334 20.52 21.94 15.06
CA GLY A 334 20.93 20.87 15.98
C GLY A 334 20.10 19.59 15.89
N THR A 335 18.96 19.59 15.18
CA THR A 335 18.20 18.36 14.90
C THR A 335 19.04 17.39 14.07
N THR A 336 19.08 16.12 14.45
CA THR A 336 19.87 15.08 13.79
C THR A 336 19.00 14.01 13.14
N THR A 337 19.58 13.23 12.22
CA THR A 337 18.92 12.04 11.65
C THR A 337 18.49 11.06 12.75
N ALA A 338 19.33 10.87 13.77
CA ALA A 338 19.04 10.00 14.90
C ALA A 338 17.79 10.44 15.67
N ASP A 339 17.56 11.75 15.83
CA ASP A 339 16.35 12.27 16.48
C ASP A 339 15.09 11.91 15.68
N LEU A 340 15.13 12.06 14.35
CA LEU A 340 14.00 11.70 13.48
C LEU A 340 13.70 10.19 13.55
N LEU A 341 14.73 9.35 13.47
CA LEU A 341 14.58 7.90 13.54
C LEU A 341 14.07 7.46 14.91
N ALA A 342 14.58 8.03 16.00
CA ALA A 342 14.12 7.74 17.35
C ALA A 342 12.65 8.13 17.55
N ALA A 343 12.20 9.26 17.00
CA ALA A 343 10.79 9.64 17.02
C ALA A 343 9.91 8.64 16.26
N LEU A 344 10.32 8.23 15.05
CA LEU A 344 9.61 7.22 14.27
C LEU A 344 9.55 5.85 14.99
N GLU A 345 10.67 5.40 15.55
CA GLU A 345 10.77 4.13 16.29
C GLU A 345 9.92 4.15 17.55
N HIS A 346 9.92 5.26 18.28
CA HIS A 346 9.10 5.44 19.47
C HIS A 346 7.60 5.38 19.13
N ASP A 347 7.16 6.20 18.17
CA ASP A 347 5.75 6.31 17.81
C ASP A 347 5.24 5.08 17.04
N TYR A 348 6.10 4.22 16.51
CA TYR A 348 5.72 2.95 15.88
C TYR A 348 6.23 1.72 16.62
N ALA A 349 6.64 1.87 17.87
CA ALA A 349 7.00 0.75 18.73
C ALA A 349 5.81 -0.21 18.84
N GLY A 350 6.04 -1.48 18.49
CA GLY A 350 5.02 -2.54 18.53
C GLY A 350 4.06 -2.56 17.34
N GLU A 351 4.20 -1.67 16.36
CA GLU A 351 3.35 -1.68 15.17
C GLU A 351 3.76 -2.78 14.19
N HIS A 352 2.88 -3.78 14.01
CA HIS A 352 3.20 -5.01 13.28
C HIS A 352 3.58 -4.76 11.82
N PHE A 353 2.93 -3.79 11.16
CA PHE A 353 3.07 -3.54 9.73
C PHE A 353 4.03 -2.39 9.39
N VAL A 354 4.57 -1.71 10.40
CA VAL A 354 5.51 -0.59 10.22
C VAL A 354 6.95 -1.09 10.40
N THR A 355 7.86 -0.59 9.58
CA THR A 355 9.29 -0.87 9.72
C THR A 355 10.07 0.41 9.51
N VAL A 356 10.70 0.91 10.57
CA VAL A 356 11.68 2.00 10.49
C VAL A 356 13.03 1.40 10.11
N LEU A 357 13.67 1.97 9.10
CA LEU A 357 14.95 1.53 8.57
C LEU A 357 16.10 2.18 9.34
N PRO A 358 17.25 1.50 9.47
CA PRO A 358 18.42 2.09 10.10
C PRO A 358 18.93 3.30 9.30
N GLU A 359 19.66 4.17 9.98
CA GLU A 359 20.29 5.34 9.38
C GLU A 359 21.11 4.97 8.12
N GLY A 360 21.02 5.83 7.10
CA GLY A 360 21.67 5.61 5.81
C GLY A 360 20.91 4.69 4.84
N SER A 361 19.78 4.12 5.25
CA SER A 361 18.91 3.31 4.40
C SER A 361 17.68 4.09 3.94
N ALA A 362 17.20 3.80 2.73
CA ALA A 362 15.94 4.32 2.18
C ALA A 362 15.07 3.17 1.67
N PRO A 363 13.73 3.26 1.82
CA PRO A 363 12.85 2.23 1.34
C PRO A 363 12.68 2.29 -0.20
N ALA A 364 12.32 1.16 -0.80
CA ALA A 364 11.96 1.08 -2.22
C ALA A 364 10.62 0.36 -2.40
N THR A 365 9.85 0.72 -3.43
CA THR A 365 8.50 0.19 -3.66
C THR A 365 8.48 -1.31 -3.97
N GLY A 366 9.53 -1.86 -4.57
CA GLY A 366 9.67 -3.32 -4.76
C GLY A 366 9.76 -4.09 -3.44
N GLN A 367 10.21 -3.46 -2.35
CA GLN A 367 10.35 -4.10 -1.02
C GLN A 367 9.02 -4.21 -0.25
N VAL A 368 7.92 -3.71 -0.82
CA VAL A 368 6.59 -3.67 -0.18
C VAL A 368 5.47 -4.20 -1.08
N ALA A 369 5.77 -4.51 -2.34
CA ALA A 369 4.79 -5.01 -3.32
C ALA A 369 4.05 -6.25 -2.80
N GLY A 370 2.72 -6.24 -2.86
CA GLY A 370 1.84 -7.32 -2.41
C GLY A 370 1.72 -7.48 -0.88
N ALA A 371 2.47 -6.72 -0.08
CA ALA A 371 2.48 -6.79 1.39
C ALA A 371 1.70 -5.65 2.04
N ASN A 372 1.12 -5.91 3.21
CA ASN A 372 0.46 -4.90 4.03
C ASN A 372 1.48 -4.17 4.92
N THR A 373 2.59 -3.69 4.36
CA THR A 373 3.65 -3.06 5.15
C THR A 373 3.96 -1.65 4.67
N ILE A 374 4.43 -0.82 5.60
CA ILE A 374 5.08 0.45 5.33
C ILE A 374 6.53 0.40 5.82
N ARG A 375 7.44 0.85 4.97
CA ARG A 375 8.86 1.02 5.31
C ARG A 375 9.19 2.51 5.35
N LEU A 376 9.89 2.94 6.39
CA LEU A 376 10.19 4.35 6.67
C LEU A 376 11.70 4.55 6.80
N GLY A 377 12.28 5.53 6.13
CA GLY A 377 13.65 5.99 6.35
C GLY A 377 13.66 7.51 6.53
N ALA A 378 14.66 8.04 7.23
CA ALA A 378 14.78 9.48 7.47
C ALA A 378 16.23 9.94 7.38
N ALA A 379 16.43 11.21 7.04
CA ALA A 379 17.71 11.88 7.05
C ALA A 379 17.53 13.39 7.28
N VAL A 380 18.48 14.00 7.99
CA VAL A 380 18.60 15.47 8.06
C VAL A 380 19.75 15.93 7.17
N ASP A 381 19.47 16.88 6.28
CA ASP A 381 20.51 17.67 5.62
C ASP A 381 20.73 18.98 6.40
N ALA A 382 21.80 18.99 7.20
CA ALA A 382 22.17 20.13 8.03
C ALA A 382 22.54 21.38 7.22
N ARG A 383 22.96 21.24 5.94
CA ARG A 383 23.32 22.40 5.11
C ARG A 383 22.09 23.11 4.59
N SER A 384 21.05 22.37 4.23
CA SER A 384 19.77 22.95 3.80
C SER A 384 18.82 23.22 4.97
N GLY A 385 19.08 22.67 6.15
CA GLY A 385 18.20 22.75 7.32
C GLY A 385 16.88 21.99 7.10
N GLN A 386 16.93 20.85 6.40
CA GLN A 386 15.74 20.08 6.02
C GLN A 386 15.80 18.65 6.55
N ALA A 387 14.69 18.17 7.10
CA ALA A 387 14.40 16.75 7.21
C ALA A 387 13.91 16.22 5.87
N THR A 388 14.27 14.97 5.57
CA THR A 388 13.65 14.14 4.55
C THR A 388 13.20 12.83 5.19
N VAL A 389 11.92 12.52 5.12
CA VAL A 389 11.36 11.21 5.48
C VAL A 389 10.83 10.56 4.23
N ILE A 390 11.22 9.32 4.00
CA ILE A 390 10.81 8.54 2.85
C ILE A 390 9.96 7.37 3.34
N SER A 391 8.77 7.21 2.78
CA SER A 391 7.92 6.05 3.02
C SER A 391 7.67 5.25 1.74
N ALA A 392 7.61 3.92 1.86
CA ALA A 392 7.16 3.04 0.78
C ALA A 392 6.01 2.16 1.23
N ILE A 393 4.96 2.08 0.41
CA ILE A 393 3.82 1.15 0.57
C ILE A 393 3.42 0.54 -0.78
N ASP A 394 2.79 -0.64 -0.76
CA ASP A 394 1.94 -1.04 -1.89
C ASP A 394 0.63 -0.25 -1.83
N ASN A 395 0.33 0.49 -2.88
CA ASN A 395 -0.82 1.39 -2.95
C ASN A 395 -2.17 0.66 -2.95
N LEU A 396 -2.22 -0.60 -3.40
CA LEU A 396 -3.43 -1.41 -3.40
C LEU A 396 -3.57 -2.26 -2.14
N VAL A 397 -2.46 -2.60 -1.46
CA VAL A 397 -2.49 -3.33 -0.19
C VAL A 397 -2.55 -2.36 0.98
N LYS A 398 -1.41 -1.94 1.55
CA LYS A 398 -1.41 -1.05 2.72
C LYS A 398 -2.07 0.29 2.46
N GLY A 399 -2.06 0.75 1.20
CA GLY A 399 -2.75 1.97 0.79
C GLY A 399 -4.26 1.83 0.50
N THR A 400 -4.83 0.63 0.47
CA THR A 400 -6.27 0.43 0.14
C THR A 400 -6.83 -0.87 0.74
N ALA A 401 -6.73 -2.02 0.07
CA ALA A 401 -7.44 -3.24 0.44
C ALA A 401 -6.88 -3.90 1.71
N GLY A 402 -5.56 -3.83 1.91
CA GLY A 402 -4.91 -4.29 3.14
C GLY A 402 -5.32 -3.45 4.35
N ALA A 403 -5.40 -2.12 4.20
CA ALA A 403 -5.94 -1.23 5.25
C ALA A 403 -7.41 -1.55 5.56
N ALA A 404 -8.22 -1.86 4.53
CA ALA A 404 -9.59 -2.29 4.70
C ALA A 404 -9.68 -3.58 5.53
N LEU A 405 -8.93 -4.63 5.17
CA LEU A 405 -8.94 -5.90 5.89
C LEU A 405 -8.37 -5.78 7.31
N GLN A 406 -7.33 -4.98 7.50
CA GLN A 406 -6.75 -4.74 8.82
C GLN A 406 -7.78 -4.10 9.76
N SER A 407 -8.53 -3.13 9.23
CA SER A 407 -9.62 -2.46 9.94
C SER A 407 -10.82 -3.38 10.17
N MET A 408 -11.18 -4.20 9.18
CA MET A 408 -12.22 -5.22 9.27
C MET A 408 -11.90 -6.24 10.37
N ASN A 409 -10.66 -6.73 10.44
CA ASN A 409 -10.25 -7.68 11.47
C ASN A 409 -10.48 -7.10 12.86
N LEU A 410 -10.09 -5.85 13.09
CA LEU A 410 -10.31 -5.17 14.37
C LEU A 410 -11.80 -5.05 14.70
N ALA A 411 -12.63 -4.63 13.74
CA ALA A 411 -14.07 -4.46 13.94
C ALA A 411 -14.83 -5.77 14.19
N LEU A 412 -14.31 -6.89 13.65
CA LEU A 412 -14.83 -8.24 13.87
C LEU A 412 -14.22 -8.94 15.09
N GLY A 413 -13.28 -8.30 15.81
CA GLY A 413 -12.57 -8.91 16.93
C GLY A 413 -11.59 -10.01 16.55
N LEU A 414 -11.20 -10.10 15.28
CA LEU A 414 -10.16 -11.01 14.78
C LEU A 414 -8.76 -10.44 15.06
N PRO A 415 -7.70 -11.29 15.09
CA PRO A 415 -6.34 -10.79 15.16
C PRO A 415 -6.04 -9.87 13.96
N GLU A 416 -5.56 -8.66 14.24
CA GLU A 416 -5.38 -7.57 13.27
C GLU A 416 -4.65 -8.01 11.99
N ALA A 417 -3.63 -8.87 12.13
CA ALA A 417 -2.79 -9.31 11.02
C ALA A 417 -3.33 -10.51 10.21
N THR A 418 -4.52 -11.01 10.53
CA THR A 418 -5.09 -12.19 9.85
C THR A 418 -5.27 -11.94 8.35
N GLY A 419 -4.75 -12.84 7.51
CA GLY A 419 -4.81 -12.73 6.05
C GLY A 419 -3.91 -11.64 5.43
N LEU A 420 -3.02 -11.02 6.21
CA LEU A 420 -2.18 -9.89 5.78
C LEU A 420 -0.69 -10.20 5.95
N SER A 421 0.00 -10.37 4.83
CA SER A 421 1.45 -10.63 4.82
C SER A 421 2.27 -9.36 5.05
N ARG A 422 3.35 -9.46 5.85
CA ARG A 422 4.44 -8.47 5.91
C ARG A 422 5.50 -8.68 4.83
N THR A 423 5.53 -9.86 4.23
CA THR A 423 6.55 -10.25 3.25
C THR A 423 6.12 -9.85 1.86
N ALA A 424 6.93 -9.01 1.22
CA ALA A 424 6.70 -8.52 -0.14
C ALA A 424 7.01 -9.58 -1.20
N LEU A 425 6.33 -9.45 -2.33
CA LEU A 425 6.59 -10.16 -3.58
C LEU A 425 7.58 -9.33 -4.41
N ALA A 426 8.86 -9.62 -4.28
CA ALA A 426 9.97 -8.98 -5.00
C ALA A 426 10.67 -10.03 -5.92
N PRO A 427 11.42 -9.64 -6.97
CA PRO A 427 11.99 -8.32 -7.30
C PRO A 427 11.05 -7.30 -7.97
#